data_AF-A0A2I0SH60-F1
#
_entry.id   AF-A0A2I0SH60-F1
#
_cell.length_a   1.000
_cell.length_b   1.000
_cell.length_c   1.000
_cell.angle_alpha   90.00
_cell.angle_beta   90.00
_cell.angle_gamma   90.00
#
_symmetry.space_group_name_H-M   'P 1'
#
loop_
_entity.id
_entity.type
_entity.pdbx_description
1 polymer ?
#
loop_
_entity_poly.entity_id
_entity_poly.type
_entity_poly.pdbx_seq_one_letter_code
_entity_poly.pdbx_strand_id
1 'polypeptide(L)'
;MAVRWRQLREAAARMPDTALHDLVEAAFQQERLRALSPGRSTYWLTFSRRAAPPVCNDLPGAMPIGNGRCRVRFADGRQQESDSAAEAVAAVLAGLPDDAVPRT
;
A
#
# COMPACT_ATOMS: atom_id res chain seq x y z
N MET A 1 -9.38 7.37 9.81
CA MET A 1 -8.34 6.74 8.96
C MET A 1 -6.92 7.19 9.31
N ALA A 2 -6.71 8.46 9.69
CA ALA A 2 -5.39 9.00 10.08
C ALA A 2 -4.62 8.20 11.15
N VAL A 3 -5.31 7.60 12.13
CA VAL A 3 -4.66 6.81 13.21
C VAL A 3 -3.96 5.57 12.66
N ARG A 4 -4.56 4.83 11.72
CA ARG A 4 -3.95 3.61 11.15
C ARG A 4 -2.73 3.92 10.31
N TRP A 5 -2.80 5.00 9.52
CA TRP A 5 -1.64 5.50 8.79
C TRP A 5 -0.50 5.87 9.72
N ARG A 6 -0.78 6.59 10.80
CA ARG A 6 0.22 6.94 11.81
C ARG A 6 0.86 5.67 12.42
N GLN A 7 0.05 4.73 12.89
CA GLN A 7 0.52 3.47 13.46
C GLN A 7 1.39 2.68 12.49
N LEU A 8 1.00 2.60 11.20
CA LEU A 8 1.77 1.89 10.19
C LEU A 8 3.11 2.57 9.90
N ARG A 9 3.12 3.90 9.76
CA ARG A 9 4.35 4.68 9.55
C ARG A 9 5.31 4.53 10.72
N GLU A 10 4.82 4.66 11.95
CA GLU A 10 5.61 4.44 13.17
C GLU A 10 6.16 3.01 13.27
N ALA A 11 5.36 2.01 12.89
CA ALA A 11 5.81 0.62 12.86
C ALA A 11 6.88 0.37 11.79
N ALA A 12 6.72 0.94 10.60
CA ALA A 12 7.69 0.81 9.51
C ALA A 12 9.00 1.54 9.82
N ALA A 13 8.95 2.70 10.46
CA ALA A 13 10.13 3.46 10.89
C ALA A 13 10.99 2.74 11.94
N ARG A 14 10.41 1.77 12.67
CA ARG A 14 11.13 0.94 13.64
C ARG A 14 11.78 -0.29 13.02
N MET A 15 11.53 -0.58 11.75
CA MET A 15 12.14 -1.72 11.08
C MET A 15 13.56 -1.39 10.63
N PRO A 16 14.48 -2.36 10.69
CA PRO A 16 15.85 -2.17 10.21
C PRO A 16 15.93 -2.02 8.68
N ASP A 17 14.94 -2.56 7.95
CA ASP A 17 14.82 -2.41 6.51
C ASP A 17 13.98 -1.15 6.18
N THR A 18 14.63 -0.16 5.57
CA THR A 18 13.99 1.09 5.17
C THR A 18 13.09 0.92 3.96
N ALA A 19 13.20 -0.16 3.18
CA ALA A 19 12.42 -0.32 1.95
C ALA A 19 10.90 -0.36 2.21
N LEU A 20 10.49 -0.96 3.33
CA LEU A 20 9.08 -0.93 3.75
C LEU A 20 8.66 0.47 4.19
N HIS A 21 9.53 1.17 4.93
CA HIS A 21 9.27 2.54 5.34
C HIS A 21 9.09 3.45 4.12
N ASP A 22 9.99 3.38 3.14
CA ASP A 22 9.95 4.19 1.93
C ASP A 22 8.68 3.90 1.10
N LEU A 23 8.27 2.64 1.02
CA LEU A 23 7.01 2.25 0.37
C LEU A 23 5.78 2.81 1.10
N VAL A 24 5.76 2.76 2.43
CA VAL A 24 4.67 3.30 3.25
C VAL A 24 4.59 4.82 3.12
N GLU A 25 5.72 5.52 3.17
CA GLU A 25 5.78 6.98 3.00
C GLU A 25 5.34 7.39 1.60
N ALA A 26 5.83 6.71 0.55
CA ALA A 26 5.42 6.96 -0.83
C ALA A 26 3.90 6.78 -1.01
N ALA A 27 3.32 5.74 -0.43
CA ALA A 27 1.88 5.52 -0.46
C ALA A 27 1.10 6.59 0.30
N PHE A 28 1.60 7.05 1.45
CA PHE A 28 0.94 8.08 2.27
C PHE A 28 0.88 9.46 1.60
N GLN A 29 1.84 9.79 0.73
CA GLN A 29 1.82 11.03 -0.07
C GLN A 29 0.66 11.07 -1.06
N GLN A 30 0.17 9.91 -1.51
CA GLN A 30 -0.91 9.84 -2.49
C GLN A 30 -2.26 10.02 -1.82
N GLU A 31 -2.99 11.08 -2.17
CA GLU A 31 -4.26 11.42 -1.54
C GLU A 31 -5.29 10.30 -1.64
N ARG A 32 -5.37 9.66 -2.81
CA ARG A 32 -6.28 8.53 -3.07
C ARG A 32 -5.99 7.34 -2.16
N LEU A 33 -4.71 7.02 -1.90
CA LEU A 33 -4.35 5.93 -1.00
C LEU A 33 -4.51 6.33 0.47
N ARG A 34 -4.22 7.58 0.81
CA ARG A 34 -4.41 8.12 2.16
C ARG A 34 -5.88 8.09 2.60
N ALA A 35 -6.82 8.15 1.65
CA ALA A 35 -8.25 7.98 1.87
C ALA A 35 -8.68 6.51 2.13
N LEU A 36 -7.79 5.54 1.92
CA LEU A 36 -8.03 4.12 2.21
C LEU A 36 -7.48 3.73 3.58
N SER A 37 -7.96 2.59 4.10
CA SER A 37 -7.40 2.00 5.32
C SER A 37 -6.16 1.22 4.91
N PRO A 38 -4.98 1.60 5.43
CA PRO A 38 -3.80 0.79 5.19
C PRO A 38 -3.85 -0.44 6.09
N GLY A 39 -3.15 -1.48 5.66
CA GLY A 39 -2.92 -2.71 6.40
C GLY A 39 -1.54 -3.27 6.09
N ARG A 40 -1.11 -4.21 6.93
CA ARG A 40 0.10 -4.98 6.68
C ARG A 40 -0.20 -6.46 6.82
N SER A 41 0.14 -7.25 5.81
CA SER A 41 0.07 -8.72 5.83
C SER A 41 1.45 -9.29 5.53
N THR A 42 2.13 -9.76 6.58
CA THR A 42 3.54 -10.18 6.53
C THR A 42 4.46 -9.06 6.02
N TYR A 43 4.71 -9.00 4.71
CA TYR A 43 5.53 -7.97 4.04
C TYR A 43 4.71 -7.08 3.08
N TRP A 44 3.43 -7.39 2.87
CA TRP A 44 2.56 -6.63 2.00
C TRP A 44 1.97 -5.42 2.70
N LEU A 45 2.17 -4.25 2.10
CA LEU A 45 1.31 -3.09 2.26
C LEU A 45 0.00 -3.36 1.51
N THR A 46 -1.11 -3.36 2.24
CA THR A 46 -2.45 -3.59 1.69
C THR A 46 -3.35 -2.40 1.94
N PHE A 47 -4.39 -2.29 1.11
CA PHE A 47 -5.41 -1.24 1.23
C PHE A 47 -6.79 -1.85 1.31
N SER A 48 -7.67 -1.20 2.07
CA SER A 48 -9.08 -1.56 2.18
C SER A 48 -9.95 -0.32 2.19
N ARG A 49 -11.10 -0.42 1.52
CA ARG A 49 -12.14 0.62 1.53
C ARG A 49 -12.76 0.79 2.91
N ARG A 50 -12.76 -0.27 3.72
CA ARG A 50 -13.32 -0.31 5.07
C ARG A 50 -12.22 -0.23 6.12
N ALA A 51 -12.47 0.54 7.17
CA ALA A 51 -11.60 0.62 8.35
C ALA A 51 -11.88 -0.50 9.38
N ALA A 52 -12.99 -1.22 9.26
CA ALA A 52 -13.38 -2.30 10.17
C ALA A 52 -13.33 -3.67 9.47
N PRO A 53 -13.08 -4.77 10.21
CA PRO A 53 -13.13 -6.13 9.66
C PRO A 53 -14.49 -6.47 9.04
N PRO A 54 -14.53 -7.38 8.04
CA PRO A 54 -13.39 -8.05 7.42
C PRO A 54 -12.60 -7.10 6.50
N VAL A 55 -11.26 -7.16 6.58
CA VAL A 55 -10.38 -6.44 5.66
C VAL A 55 -10.46 -7.14 4.31
N CYS A 56 -11.09 -6.49 3.33
CA CYS A 56 -11.13 -7.01 1.97
C CYS A 56 -9.75 -6.79 1.32
N ASN A 57 -9.17 -7.86 0.76
CA ASN A 57 -7.94 -7.81 -0.04
C ASN A 57 -8.27 -7.62 -1.52
N ASP A 58 -9.32 -6.85 -1.80
CA ASP A 58 -9.88 -6.60 -3.13
C ASP A 58 -9.17 -5.48 -3.88
N LEU A 59 -8.24 -4.79 -3.22
CA LEU A 59 -7.42 -3.73 -3.81
C LEU A 59 -5.99 -4.20 -4.03
N PRO A 60 -5.27 -3.62 -5.00
CA PRO A 60 -3.86 -3.93 -5.20
C PRO A 60 -3.04 -3.64 -3.95
N GLY A 61 -1.98 -4.40 -3.73
CA GLY A 61 -1.02 -4.20 -2.65
C GLY A 61 0.41 -4.27 -3.17
N ALA A 62 1.36 -3.83 -2.36
CA ALA A 62 2.77 -3.84 -2.73
C ALA A 62 3.64 -4.36 -1.58
N MET A 63 4.79 -4.96 -1.88
CA MET A 63 5.81 -5.31 -0.91
C MET A 63 7.21 -5.03 -1.46
N PRO A 64 8.19 -4.66 -0.62
CA PRO A 64 9.59 -4.62 -1.04
C PRO A 64 10.11 -6.05 -1.27
N ILE A 65 10.94 -6.24 -2.30
CA ILE A 65 11.57 -7.54 -2.64
C ILE A 65 13.12 -7.47 -2.65
N GLY A 66 13.67 -6.39 -2.10
CA GLY A 66 15.12 -6.16 -2.00
C GLY A 66 15.70 -5.39 -3.19
N ASN A 67 16.90 -4.83 -2.99
CA ASN A 67 17.62 -3.98 -3.97
C ASN A 67 16.80 -2.76 -4.44
N GLY A 68 15.98 -2.18 -3.55
CA GLY A 68 15.09 -1.05 -3.88
C GLY A 68 13.85 -1.42 -4.71
N ARG A 69 13.76 -2.67 -5.17
CA ARG A 69 12.64 -3.14 -5.99
C ARG A 69 11.43 -3.49 -5.13
N CYS A 70 10.27 -3.35 -5.74
CA CYS A 70 9.00 -3.70 -5.14
C CYS A 70 8.23 -4.67 -6.04
N ARG A 71 7.32 -5.42 -5.42
CA ARG A 71 6.37 -6.28 -6.11
C ARG A 71 4.96 -5.82 -5.79
N VAL A 72 4.17 -5.61 -6.83
CA VAL A 72 2.77 -5.25 -6.77
C VAL A 72 1.94 -6.49 -7.06
N ARG A 73 0.85 -6.68 -6.32
CA ARG A 73 -0.16 -7.71 -6.55
C ARG A 73 -1.48 -7.02 -6.79
N PHE A 74 -2.14 -7.34 -7.90
CA PHE A 74 -3.45 -6.80 -8.27
C PHE A 74 -4.58 -7.72 -7.79
N ALA A 75 -5.81 -7.18 -7.81
CA ALA A 75 -7.01 -7.90 -7.37
C ALA A 75 -7.33 -9.13 -8.23
N ASP A 76 -6.92 -9.12 -9.50
CA ASP A 76 -7.05 -10.24 -10.45
C ASP A 76 -5.96 -11.32 -10.28
N GLY A 77 -5.08 -11.17 -9.29
CA GLY A 77 -4.00 -12.10 -9.00
C GLY A 77 -2.73 -11.86 -9.82
N ARG A 78 -2.74 -10.94 -10.79
CA ARG A 78 -1.51 -10.56 -11.51
C ARG A 78 -0.51 -9.94 -10.55
N GLN A 79 0.77 -10.13 -10.87
CA GLN A 79 1.87 -9.51 -10.15
C GLN A 79 2.76 -8.76 -11.13
N GLN A 80 3.29 -7.63 -10.67
CA GLN A 80 4.21 -6.79 -11.42
C GLN A 80 5.35 -6.38 -10.51
N GLU A 81 6.58 -6.45 -11.01
CA GLU A 81 7.73 -5.90 -10.32
C GLU A 81 7.96 -4.46 -10.76
N SER A 82 8.49 -3.65 -9.85
CA SER A 82 8.87 -2.27 -10.09
C SER A 82 10.25 -1.99 -9.52
N ASP A 83 10.94 -1.04 -10.14
CA ASP A 83 12.32 -0.74 -9.77
C ASP A 83 12.43 0.24 -8.60
N SER A 84 11.30 0.77 -8.15
CA SER A 84 11.22 1.63 -6.97
C SER A 84 9.88 1.53 -6.24
N ALA A 85 9.85 2.05 -5.01
CA ALA A 85 8.64 2.26 -4.23
C ALA A 85 7.65 3.22 -4.92
N ALA A 86 8.15 4.27 -5.57
CA ALA A 86 7.32 5.24 -6.28
C ALA A 86 6.59 4.59 -7.47
N GLU A 87 7.30 3.78 -8.25
CA GLU A 87 6.70 3.03 -9.35
C GLU A 87 5.69 1.98 -8.87
N ALA A 88 5.99 1.28 -7.77
CA ALA A 88 5.02 0.36 -7.16
C ALA A 88 3.74 1.09 -6.75
N VAL A 89 3.86 2.25 -6.12
CA VAL A 89 2.72 3.08 -5.72
C VAL A 89 1.93 3.56 -6.93
N ALA A 90 2.62 3.98 -8.01
CA ALA A 90 1.96 4.35 -9.27
C ALA A 90 1.20 3.17 -9.89
N ALA A 91 1.78 1.97 -9.89
CA ALA A 91 1.13 0.77 -10.37
C ALA A 91 -0.07 0.35 -9.51
N VAL A 92 0.03 0.46 -8.17
CA VAL A 92 -1.11 0.27 -7.27
C VAL A 92 -2.24 1.25 -7.60
N LEU A 93 -1.93 2.54 -7.76
CA LEU A 93 -2.90 3.58 -8.12
C LEU A 93 -3.58 3.31 -9.47
N ALA A 94 -2.81 2.90 -10.47
CA ALA A 94 -3.33 2.56 -11.79
C ALA A 94 -4.23 1.31 -11.77
N GLY A 95 -3.98 0.39 -10.82
CA GLY A 95 -4.79 -0.81 -10.60
C GLY A 95 -5.98 -0.61 -9.65
N LEU A 96 -6.17 0.59 -9.08
CA LEU A 96 -7.34 0.85 -8.24
C LEU A 96 -8.60 0.95 -9.09
N PRO A 97 -9.71 0.31 -8.69
CA PRO A 97 -10.99 0.56 -9.32
C PRO A 97 -11.44 2.01 -9.06
N ASP A 98 -12.22 2.58 -9.98
CA ASP A 98 -12.65 3.98 -9.92
C ASP A 98 -13.53 4.30 -8.70
N ASP A 99 -14.20 3.29 -8.15
CA ASP A 99 -15.03 3.36 -6.94
C ASP A 99 -14.25 3.06 -5.65
N ALA A 100 -12.93 2.86 -5.73
CA ALA A 100 -12.11 2.49 -4.57
C ALA A 100 -12.16 3.55 -3.47
N VAL A 101 -12.18 4.83 -3.86
CA VAL A 101 -12.21 5.97 -2.95
C VAL A 101 -13.59 6.63 -3.08
N PRO A 102 -14.28 6.92 -1.97
CA PRO A 102 -15.54 7.66 -2.02
C PRO A 102 -15.30 8.99 -2.75
N ARG A 103 -16.14 9.32 -3.73
CA ARG A 103 -16.16 10.66 -4.32
C ARG A 103 -16.64 11.61 -3.21
N THR A 104 -15.71 12.31 -2.57
CA THR A 104 -16.01 13.46 -1.71
C THR A 104 -16.57 14.61 -2.52
#